data_AF-A0A538NQI4-F1
#
_entry.id   AF-A0A538NQI4-F1
#
_cell.length_a   1.000
_cell.length_b   1.000
_cell.length_c   1.000
_cell.angle_alpha   90.00
_cell.angle_beta   90.00
_cell.angle_gamma   90.00
#
_symmetry.space_group_name_H-M   'P 1'
#
loop_
_entity.id
_entity.type
_entity.pdbx_description
1 polymer ?
#
loop_
_entity_poly.entity_id
_entity_poly.type
_entity_poly.pdbx_seq_one_letter_code
_entity_poly.pdbx_strand_id
1 'polypeptide(L)'
;MKLQILGLPFIIAAFSLTTLASCHRNQPAAVVERDVVGLPPIKETKGKITTEIWEFRLKTRSLYNASKFDELEALAAQIRADRTRFGNGSWKISQFYESLACRPDEPESMWQLHERIHENWDAAKPRSITAYVAHAEFFIDYACSRNRRTSNRSARCGGAFA
;
A
#
# COMPACT_ATOMS: atom_id res chain seq x y z
N MET A 1 9.99 -68.84 8.66
CA MET A 1 9.97 -69.13 10.12
C MET A 1 9.52 -67.87 10.84
N LYS A 2 8.37 -67.92 11.52
CA LYS A 2 7.72 -66.83 12.30
C LYS A 2 8.27 -66.81 13.73
N LEU A 3 7.84 -65.79 14.50
CA LEU A 3 7.96 -65.54 15.97
C LEU A 3 9.15 -64.63 16.39
N GLN A 4 8.99 -63.63 17.28
CA GLN A 4 7.82 -63.19 18.05
C GLN A 4 8.01 -61.76 18.58
N ILE A 5 6.91 -61.03 18.70
CA ILE A 5 6.79 -59.68 19.27
C ILE A 5 6.64 -59.78 20.79
N LEU A 6 7.46 -59.02 21.53
CA LEU A 6 7.34 -58.62 22.94
C LEU A 6 8.03 -57.25 22.98
N GLY A 7 7.58 -56.16 23.58
CA GLY A 7 6.47 -55.82 24.46
C GLY A 7 6.82 -54.40 24.97
N LEU A 8 5.83 -53.51 25.01
CA LEU A 8 5.86 -52.08 25.35
C LEU A 8 6.62 -51.72 26.66
N PRO A 9 7.04 -50.45 26.91
CA PRO A 9 6.12 -49.31 26.92
C PRO A 9 6.59 -47.97 26.34
N PHE A 10 5.64 -47.38 25.59
CA PHE A 10 5.46 -45.94 25.39
C PHE A 10 5.64 -45.17 26.71
N ILE A 11 6.71 -44.39 26.81
CA ILE A 11 6.81 -43.33 27.82
C ILE A 11 6.13 -42.10 27.22
N ILE A 12 4.84 -41.95 27.53
CA ILE A 12 4.11 -40.70 27.30
C ILE A 12 4.64 -39.72 28.35
N ALA A 13 5.56 -38.85 27.95
CA ALA A 13 5.93 -37.70 28.75
C ALA A 13 4.71 -36.78 28.85
N ALA A 14 4.10 -36.76 30.04
CA ALA A 14 3.04 -35.84 30.40
C ALA A 14 3.61 -34.41 30.40
N PHE A 15 3.50 -33.72 29.27
CA PHE A 15 3.72 -32.28 29.21
C PHE A 15 2.53 -31.59 29.88
N SER A 16 2.77 -31.09 31.08
CA SER A 16 1.83 -30.30 31.86
C SER A 16 1.25 -29.15 31.04
N LEU A 17 -0.07 -29.18 30.85
CA LEU A 17 -0.85 -28.02 30.42
C LEU A 17 -0.86 -26.98 31.55
N THR A 18 0.10 -26.07 31.55
CA THR A 18 -0.04 -24.80 32.24
C THR A 18 -0.85 -23.88 31.33
N THR A 19 -2.14 -23.76 31.62
CA THR A 19 -2.98 -22.71 31.05
C THR A 19 -2.45 -21.37 31.56
N LEU A 20 -1.60 -20.70 30.77
CA LEU A 20 -1.37 -19.27 30.94
C LEU A 20 -2.71 -18.58 30.67
N ALA A 21 -3.35 -18.16 31.76
CA ALA A 21 -4.43 -17.21 31.73
C ALA A 21 -3.91 -15.95 31.04
N SER A 22 -4.17 -15.83 29.73
CA SER A 22 -4.01 -14.59 29.01
C SER A 22 -5.10 -13.66 29.51
N CYS A 23 -4.80 -12.90 30.56
CA CYS A 23 -5.59 -11.73 30.93
C CYS A 23 -5.40 -10.70 29.81
N HIS A 24 -6.18 -10.85 28.73
CA HIS A 24 -6.28 -9.86 27.67
C HIS A 24 -7.05 -8.65 28.20
N ARG A 25 -6.37 -7.80 28.98
CA ARG A 25 -6.85 -6.47 29.31
C ARG A 25 -6.75 -5.62 28.03
N ASN A 26 -7.76 -5.72 27.18
CA ASN A 26 -8.04 -4.68 26.20
C ASN A 26 -8.56 -3.45 26.94
N GLN A 27 -7.64 -2.64 27.43
CA GLN A 27 -7.94 -1.26 27.73
C GLN A 27 -7.44 -0.45 26.54
N PRO A 28 -8.32 0.14 25.70
CA PRO A 28 -7.87 1.20 24.83
C PRO A 28 -7.30 2.27 25.75
N ALA A 29 -6.00 2.55 25.62
CA ALA A 29 -5.40 3.70 26.27
C ALA A 29 -6.23 4.91 25.83
N ALA A 30 -6.96 5.50 26.78
CA ALA A 30 -7.68 6.73 26.54
C ALA A 30 -6.65 7.72 25.99
N VAL A 31 -6.91 8.23 24.78
CA VAL A 31 -6.18 9.37 24.25
C VAL A 31 -6.44 10.49 25.24
N VAL A 32 -5.47 10.76 26.10
CA VAL A 32 -5.49 11.95 26.94
C VAL A 32 -5.29 13.10 25.97
N GLU A 33 -6.41 13.70 25.57
CA GLU A 33 -6.45 15.02 24.96
C GLU A 33 -5.76 15.96 25.95
N ARG A 34 -4.48 16.22 25.71
CA ARG A 34 -3.77 17.26 26.43
C ARG A 34 -4.33 18.55 25.86
N ASP A 35 -5.26 19.16 26.59
CA ASP A 35 -5.71 20.53 26.35
C ASP A 35 -4.48 21.43 26.36
N VAL A 36 -3.93 21.69 25.17
CA VAL A 36 -2.87 22.66 24.98
C VAL A 36 -3.54 24.02 25.11
N VAL A 37 -3.53 24.55 26.33
CA VAL A 37 -4.08 25.87 26.67
C VAL A 37 -3.53 26.92 25.70
N GLY A 38 -4.42 27.53 24.92
CA GLY A 38 -4.11 28.68 24.05
C GLY A 38 -4.15 28.42 22.55
N LEU A 39 -4.37 27.18 22.08
CA LEU A 39 -4.65 26.94 20.66
C LEU A 39 -6.13 27.21 20.33
N PRO A 40 -6.44 27.82 19.19
CA PRO A 40 -7.81 27.95 18.73
C PRO A 40 -8.45 26.55 18.56
N PRO A 41 -9.77 26.42 18.73
CA PRO A 41 -10.46 25.14 18.60
C PRO A 41 -10.15 24.47 17.26
N ILE A 42 -9.72 23.21 17.30
CA ILE A 42 -9.47 22.44 16.08
C ILE A 42 -10.83 22.19 15.41
N LYS A 43 -11.04 22.79 14.24
CA LYS A 43 -12.19 22.46 13.41
C LYS A 43 -11.92 21.12 12.71
N GLU A 44 -12.64 20.09 13.11
CA GLU A 44 -12.69 18.77 12.47
C GLU A 44 -13.00 18.89 10.97
N THR A 45 -11.97 18.89 10.13
CA THR A 45 -12.05 18.94 8.65
C THR A 45 -11.62 17.63 7.99
N LYS A 46 -11.20 16.65 8.81
CA LYS A 46 -10.60 15.37 8.39
C LYS A 46 -11.44 14.60 7.38
N GLY A 47 -12.77 14.56 7.58
CA GLY A 47 -13.68 13.86 6.67
C GLY A 47 -13.63 14.40 5.25
N LYS A 48 -13.74 15.73 5.08
CA LYS A 48 -13.73 16.38 3.76
C LYS A 48 -12.41 16.19 3.03
N ILE A 49 -11.28 16.32 3.74
CA ILE A 49 -9.95 16.14 3.14
C ILE A 49 -9.75 14.69 2.69
N THR A 50 -10.23 13.73 3.47
CA THR A 50 -10.16 12.31 3.10
C THR A 50 -10.98 12.03 1.83
N THR A 51 -12.17 12.63 1.72
CA THR A 51 -13.00 12.54 0.51
C THR A 51 -12.31 13.14 -0.71
N GLU A 52 -11.71 14.33 -0.60
CA GLU A 52 -11.02 14.98 -1.74
C GLU A 52 -9.86 14.11 -2.26
N ILE A 53 -9.06 13.54 -1.36
CA ILE A 53 -7.95 12.64 -1.73
C ILE A 53 -8.50 11.39 -2.42
N TRP A 54 -9.57 10.80 -1.87
CA TRP A 54 -10.19 9.61 -2.45
C TRP A 54 -10.71 9.86 -3.87
N GLU A 55 -11.45 10.95 -4.08
CA GLU A 55 -11.97 11.34 -5.40
C GLU A 55 -10.85 11.60 -6.40
N PHE A 56 -9.79 12.29 -5.98
CA PHE A 56 -8.62 12.52 -6.82
C PHE A 56 -7.97 11.19 -7.26
N ARG A 57 -7.82 10.24 -6.33
CA ARG A 57 -7.22 8.94 -6.63
C ARG A 57 -8.09 8.10 -7.55
N LEU A 58 -9.41 8.09 -7.33
CA LEU A 58 -10.35 7.41 -8.21
C LEU A 58 -10.32 7.99 -9.63
N LYS A 59 -10.34 9.32 -9.76
CA LYS A 59 -10.25 9.98 -11.07
C LYS A 59 -8.95 9.60 -11.78
N THR A 60 -7.81 9.70 -11.09
CA THR A 60 -6.50 9.36 -11.66
C THR A 60 -6.44 7.88 -12.09
N ARG A 61 -6.94 6.96 -11.25
CA ARG A 61 -7.01 5.53 -11.58
C ARG A 61 -7.93 5.26 -12.77
N SER A 62 -9.04 5.99 -12.90
CA SER A 62 -9.93 5.87 -14.05
C SER A 62 -9.24 6.26 -15.36
N LEU A 63 -8.47 7.35 -15.36
CA LEU A 63 -7.70 7.76 -16.53
C LEU A 63 -6.63 6.73 -16.91
N TYR A 64 -5.93 6.20 -15.91
CA TYR A 64 -4.92 5.15 -16.08
C TYR A 64 -5.49 3.87 -16.67
N ASN A 65 -6.57 3.33 -16.09
CA ASN A 65 -7.22 2.13 -16.59
C ASN A 65 -7.78 2.31 -18.01
N ALA A 66 -8.19 3.54 -18.36
CA ALA A 66 -8.70 3.88 -19.70
C ALA A 66 -7.59 4.29 -20.69
N SER A 67 -6.30 4.19 -20.31
CA SER A 67 -5.15 4.59 -21.13
C SER A 67 -5.25 6.02 -21.68
N LYS A 68 -5.85 6.94 -20.90
CA LYS A 68 -5.98 8.35 -21.25
C LYS A 68 -4.68 9.10 -20.95
N PHE A 69 -3.62 8.75 -21.68
CA PHE A 69 -2.26 9.23 -21.42
C PHE A 69 -2.13 10.76 -21.53
N ASP A 70 -2.78 11.40 -22.49
CA ASP A 70 -2.78 12.87 -22.61
C ASP A 70 -3.34 13.56 -21.36
N GLU A 71 -4.42 13.02 -20.79
CA GLU A 71 -5.07 13.57 -19.60
C GLU A 71 -4.20 13.35 -18.35
N LEU A 72 -3.50 12.21 -18.26
CA LEU A 72 -2.54 11.93 -17.20
C LEU A 72 -1.32 12.84 -17.29
N GLU A 73 -0.78 13.08 -18.49
CA GLU A 73 0.33 14.01 -18.71
C GLU A 73 -0.05 15.43 -18.31
N ALA A 74 -1.22 15.90 -18.77
CA ALA A 74 -1.71 17.23 -18.43
C ALA A 74 -1.91 17.39 -16.91
N LEU A 75 -2.51 16.39 -16.26
CA LEU A 75 -2.71 16.38 -14.81
C LEU A 75 -1.38 16.42 -14.05
N ALA A 76 -0.41 15.58 -14.42
CA ALA A 76 0.89 15.54 -13.77
C ALA A 76 1.70 16.82 -14.02
N ALA A 77 1.66 17.38 -15.24
CA ALA A 77 2.31 18.64 -15.58
C ALA A 77 1.75 19.80 -14.76
N GLN A 78 0.42 19.90 -14.66
CA GLN A 78 -0.24 20.92 -13.84
C GLN A 78 0.16 20.78 -12.36
N ILE A 79 0.10 19.57 -11.80
CA ILE A 79 0.46 19.33 -10.40
C ILE A 79 1.91 19.75 -10.11
N ARG A 80 2.86 19.45 -11.02
CA ARG A 80 4.27 19.84 -10.86
C ARG A 80 4.48 21.34 -10.97
N ALA A 81 3.78 22.01 -11.89
CA ALA A 81 3.84 23.46 -12.06
C ALA A 81 3.32 24.18 -10.81
N ASP A 82 2.15 23.76 -10.33
CA ASP A 82 1.46 24.40 -9.21
C ASP A 82 2.01 23.98 -7.83
N ARG A 83 2.77 22.87 -7.78
CA ARG A 83 3.27 22.26 -6.54
C ARG A 83 2.16 22.05 -5.51
N THR A 84 1.02 21.53 -5.98
CA THR A 84 -0.20 21.45 -5.17
C THR A 84 -0.12 20.41 -4.05
N ARG A 85 -0.74 20.76 -2.92
CA ARG A 85 -0.97 19.87 -1.76
C ARG A 85 -2.45 19.82 -1.43
N PHE A 86 -2.88 18.74 -0.77
CA PHE A 86 -4.19 18.65 -0.16
C PHE A 86 -4.24 19.39 1.18
N GLY A 87 -5.45 19.59 1.72
CA GLY A 87 -5.64 20.26 3.02
C GLY A 87 -4.93 19.59 4.21
N ASN A 88 -4.55 18.31 4.11
CA ASN A 88 -3.74 17.61 5.10
C ASN A 88 -2.21 17.72 4.87
N GLY A 89 -1.78 18.50 3.87
CA GLY A 89 -0.38 18.69 3.52
C GLY A 89 0.22 17.61 2.63
N SER A 90 -0.51 16.55 2.28
CA SER A 90 -0.03 15.53 1.33
C SER A 90 0.13 16.12 -0.07
N TRP A 91 1.21 15.75 -0.75
CA TRP A 91 1.47 16.22 -2.11
C TRP A 91 0.55 15.54 -3.12
N LYS A 92 -0.06 16.31 -4.03
CA LYS A 92 -0.91 15.72 -5.07
C LYS A 92 -0.12 14.83 -6.03
N ILE A 93 1.18 15.12 -6.24
CA ILE A 93 2.04 14.30 -7.11
C ILE A 93 2.28 12.90 -6.50
N SER A 94 2.42 12.79 -5.18
CA SER A 94 2.52 11.48 -4.51
C SER A 94 1.22 10.71 -4.69
N GLN A 95 0.07 11.35 -4.43
CA GLN A 95 -1.22 10.70 -4.60
C GLN A 95 -1.49 10.30 -6.06
N PHE A 96 -0.94 11.03 -7.04
CA PHE A 96 -1.02 10.70 -8.45
C PHE A 96 -0.34 9.35 -8.72
N TYR A 97 0.92 9.19 -8.35
CA TYR A 97 1.65 7.93 -8.55
C TYR A 97 1.07 6.78 -7.72
N GLU A 98 0.68 7.04 -6.47
CA GLU A 98 0.03 6.01 -5.65
C GLU A 98 -1.33 5.56 -6.21
N SER A 99 -1.95 6.32 -7.11
CA SER A 99 -3.18 5.90 -7.78
C SER A 99 -2.94 4.85 -8.86
N LEU A 100 -1.72 4.79 -9.41
CA LEU A 100 -1.34 3.88 -10.50
C LEU A 100 -0.88 2.51 -9.99
N ALA A 101 -0.56 2.42 -8.69
CA ALA A 101 -0.05 1.20 -8.05
C ALA A 101 -0.96 -0.02 -8.27
N CYS A 102 -0.32 -1.17 -8.48
CA CYS A 102 -0.95 -2.48 -8.41
C CYS A 102 -0.84 -3.00 -6.96
N ARG A 103 -1.89 -3.63 -6.43
CA ARG A 103 -1.87 -4.06 -5.02
C ARG A 103 -1.03 -5.33 -4.89
N PRO A 104 -0.26 -5.51 -3.80
CA PRO A 104 0.64 -6.65 -3.63
C PRO A 104 -0.06 -8.01 -3.63
N ASP A 105 -1.35 -8.04 -3.29
CA ASP A 105 -2.21 -9.22 -3.24
C ASP A 105 -2.91 -9.53 -4.57
N GLU A 106 -2.77 -8.68 -5.59
CA GLU A 106 -3.34 -8.93 -6.92
C GLU A 106 -2.68 -10.15 -7.59
N PRO A 107 -3.45 -10.91 -8.40
CA PRO A 107 -2.91 -12.05 -9.14
C PRO A 107 -1.95 -11.59 -10.25
N GLU A 108 -1.13 -12.53 -10.74
CA GLU A 108 -0.13 -12.25 -11.78
C GLU A 108 -0.71 -11.58 -13.03
N SER A 109 -1.91 -11.99 -13.43
CA SER A 109 -2.61 -11.44 -14.59
C SER A 109 -2.88 -9.94 -14.46
N MET A 110 -3.08 -9.43 -13.25
CA MET A 110 -3.25 -8.01 -13.00
C MET A 110 -1.93 -7.26 -13.08
N TRP A 111 -0.82 -7.84 -12.60
CA TRP A 111 0.51 -7.25 -12.78
C TRP A 111 0.87 -7.13 -14.26
N GLN A 112 0.64 -8.18 -15.05
CA GLN A 112 0.85 -8.18 -16.49
C GLN A 112 -0.07 -7.18 -17.22
N LEU A 113 -1.30 -6.98 -16.72
CA LEU A 113 -2.19 -5.95 -17.26
C LEU A 113 -1.62 -4.55 -17.03
N HIS A 114 -1.13 -4.27 -15.82
CA HIS A 114 -0.51 -2.99 -15.50
C HIS A 114 0.77 -2.75 -16.29
N GLU A 115 1.64 -3.76 -16.42
CA GLU A 115 2.85 -3.68 -17.25
C GLU A 115 2.51 -3.24 -18.68
N ARG A 116 1.51 -3.89 -19.32
CA ARG A 116 1.06 -3.49 -20.66
C ARG A 116 0.55 -2.05 -20.75
N ILE A 117 -0.12 -1.54 -19.71
CA ILE A 117 -0.56 -0.14 -19.69
C ILE A 117 0.66 0.79 -19.67
N HIS A 118 1.69 0.49 -18.87
CA HIS A 118 2.92 1.27 -18.82
C HIS A 118 3.72 1.19 -20.13
N GLU A 119 3.88 0.01 -20.73
CA GLU A 119 4.52 -0.16 -22.04
C GLU A 119 3.80 0.65 -23.13
N ASN A 120 2.47 0.62 -23.15
CA ASN A 120 1.67 1.43 -24.07
C ASN A 120 1.84 2.94 -23.83
N TRP A 121 1.95 3.36 -22.57
CA TRP A 121 2.19 4.76 -22.25
C TRP A 121 3.58 5.21 -22.73
N ASP A 122 4.62 4.42 -22.44
CA ASP A 122 6.00 4.72 -22.88
C ASP A 122 6.09 4.81 -24.41
N ALA A 123 5.42 3.89 -25.13
CA ALA A 123 5.36 3.91 -26.59
C ALA A 123 4.61 5.14 -27.14
N ALA A 124 3.48 5.51 -26.51
CA ALA A 124 2.69 6.67 -26.92
C ALA A 124 3.36 8.00 -26.57
N LYS A 125 4.20 8.04 -25.52
CA LYS A 125 4.83 9.24 -24.97
C LYS A 125 6.33 9.01 -24.71
N PRO A 126 7.16 8.79 -25.76
CA PRO A 126 8.56 8.38 -25.63
C PRO A 126 9.52 9.46 -25.06
N ARG A 127 8.99 10.62 -24.67
CA ARG A 127 9.75 11.70 -24.02
C ARG A 127 9.13 12.12 -22.68
N SER A 128 8.17 11.36 -22.17
CA SER A 128 7.47 11.68 -20.94
C SER A 128 8.26 11.20 -19.72
N ILE A 129 8.69 12.16 -18.90
CA ILE A 129 9.21 11.87 -17.57
C ILE A 129 8.10 11.26 -16.69
N THR A 130 6.84 11.67 -16.87
CA THR A 130 5.72 11.14 -16.09
C THR A 130 5.55 9.63 -16.30
N ALA A 131 5.57 9.20 -17.56
CA ALA A 131 5.44 7.79 -17.93
C ALA A 131 6.59 6.96 -17.35
N TYR A 132 7.84 7.41 -17.55
CA TYR A 132 9.01 6.70 -17.04
C TYR A 132 9.04 6.58 -15.52
N VAL A 133 8.69 7.65 -14.78
CA VAL A 133 8.61 7.56 -13.31
C VAL A 133 7.49 6.61 -12.90
N ALA A 134 6.33 6.67 -13.55
CA ALA A 134 5.22 5.77 -13.25
C ALA A 134 5.60 4.30 -13.49
N HIS A 135 6.32 4.01 -14.57
CA HIS A 135 6.77 2.65 -14.89
C HIS A 135 7.86 2.16 -13.92
N ALA A 136 8.77 3.05 -13.50
CA ALA A 136 9.77 2.72 -12.49
C ALA A 136 9.12 2.38 -11.14
N GLU A 137 8.13 3.17 -10.69
CA GLU A 137 7.36 2.87 -9.47
C GLU A 137 6.62 1.52 -9.58
N PHE A 138 6.07 1.20 -10.76
CA PHE A 138 5.47 -0.12 -11.02
C PHE A 138 6.48 -1.26 -10.83
N PHE A 139 7.70 -1.15 -11.37
CA PHE A 139 8.73 -2.19 -11.20
C PHE A 139 9.18 -2.33 -9.75
N ILE A 140 9.27 -1.21 -9.01
CA ILE A 140 9.55 -1.24 -7.57
C ILE A 140 8.45 -2.02 -6.86
N ASP A 141 7.17 -1.65 -7.05
CA ASP A 141 6.02 -2.31 -6.43
C ASP A 141 5.94 -3.81 -6.78
N TYR A 142 6.23 -4.15 -8.05
CA TYR A 142 6.26 -5.54 -8.50
C TYR A 142 7.36 -6.33 -7.78
N ALA A 143 8.59 -5.81 -7.71
CA ALA A 143 9.68 -6.44 -6.96
C ALA A 143 9.32 -6.59 -5.47
N CYS A 144 8.67 -5.59 -4.87
CA CYS A 144 8.18 -5.65 -3.49
C CYS A 144 7.18 -6.79 -3.28
N SER A 145 6.21 -6.94 -4.19
CA SER A 145 5.16 -7.96 -4.09
C SER A 145 5.75 -9.37 -4.12
N ARG A 146 6.81 -9.59 -4.92
CA ARG A 146 7.56 -10.86 -4.94
C ARG A 146 8.28 -11.12 -3.62
N ASN A 147 8.99 -10.13 -3.08
CA ASN A 147 9.79 -10.31 -1.86
C ASN A 147 8.93 -10.46 -0.59
N ARG A 148 7.70 -9.93 -0.56
CA ARG A 148 6.76 -10.16 0.55
C ARG A 148 6.17 -11.56 0.59
N ARG A 149 6.04 -12.25 -0.54
CA ARG A 149 5.67 -13.67 -0.53
C ARG A 149 6.74 -14.54 0.13
N THR A 150 8.00 -14.09 0.11
CA THR A 150 9.14 -14.84 0.65
C THR A 150 9.60 -14.35 2.04
N SER A 151 9.21 -13.15 2.47
CA SER A 151 9.65 -12.57 3.74
C SER A 151 8.48 -12.03 4.57
N ASN A 152 8.40 -12.46 5.82
CA ASN A 152 7.40 -12.01 6.80
C ASN A 152 7.75 -10.61 7.36
N ARG A 153 7.93 -9.60 6.49
CA ARG A 153 8.24 -8.21 6.89
C ARG A 153 7.29 -7.20 6.24
N SER A 154 6.81 -6.26 7.06
CA SER A 154 5.76 -5.27 6.74
C SER A 154 6.24 -3.97 6.09
N ALA A 155 7.52 -3.85 5.72
CA ALA A 155 8.02 -2.61 5.12
C ALA A 155 7.57 -2.45 3.66
N ARG A 156 7.14 -1.23 3.27
CA ARG A 156 7.03 -0.82 1.87
C ARG A 156 8.44 -0.54 1.35
N CYS A 157 8.83 -1.18 0.25
CA CYS A 157 10.10 -0.88 -0.43
C CYS A 157 9.93 0.22 -1.51
N GLY A 158 8.70 0.65 -1.82
CA GLY A 158 8.39 1.77 -2.72
C GLY A 158 7.62 2.89 -2.01
N GLY A 159 8.21 4.07 -1.97
CA GLY A 159 7.65 5.28 -1.37
C GLY A 159 8.70 6.40 -1.24
N ALA A 160 9.66 6.46 -2.17
CA ALA A 160 10.89 7.23 -2.01
C ALA A 160 11.07 8.38 -3.01
N PHE A 161 10.13 8.63 -3.93
CA PHE A 161 10.23 9.77 -4.85
C PHE A 161 9.01 10.69 -4.72
N ALA A 162 8.93 11.43 -3.61
CA ALA A 162 8.11 12.64 -3.49
C ALA A 162 8.71 13.64 -2.50
#